data_AF-A0AAX2AH18-F1
#
_entry.id   AF-A0AAX2AH18-F1
#
_cell.length_a   1.000
_cell.length_b   1.000
_cell.length_c   1.000
_cell.angle_alpha   90.00
_cell.angle_beta   90.00
_cell.angle_gamma   90.00
#
_symmetry.space_group_name_H-M   'P 1'
#
loop_
_entity.id
_entity.type
_entity.pdbx_description
1 polymer ?
#
loop_
_entity_poly.entity_id
_entity_poly.type
_entity_poly.pdbx_seq_one_letter_code
_entity_poly.pdbx_strand_id
1 'polypeptide(L)'
;MRQVYDYKEFQKEMKSKKKRTGNKETFTPIDFFTQEEIDEFNKKGINNLEPYLPIPDYIRKHDKFVCKVHRELLEKYPNDEFLHSLDKEENIEIFFTYTWYEKYGIKYDNK
;
A
#
# COMPACT_ATOMS: atom_id res chain seq x y z
N MET A 1 2.24 -17.64 -10.36
CA MET A 1 2.93 -16.42 -9.91
C MET A 1 2.94 -16.47 -8.39
N ARG A 2 4.09 -16.35 -7.73
CA ARG A 2 4.15 -16.35 -6.27
C ARG A 2 3.71 -14.97 -5.79
N GLN A 3 2.62 -14.91 -5.04
CA GLN A 3 2.18 -13.70 -4.34
C GLN A 3 2.44 -13.91 -2.85
N VAL A 4 2.80 -12.87 -2.12
CA VAL A 4 2.96 -12.90 -0.66
C VAL A 4 1.73 -12.24 0.01
N TYR A 5 0.89 -11.50 -0.72
CA TYR A 5 -0.54 -11.29 -0.43
C TYR A 5 -1.34 -11.18 -1.73
N ASP A 6 -2.61 -11.57 -1.70
CA ASP A 6 -3.58 -11.31 -2.77
C ASP A 6 -4.09 -9.87 -2.62
N TYR A 7 -3.75 -8.99 -3.57
CA TYR A 7 -4.13 -7.58 -3.53
C TYR A 7 -5.64 -7.38 -3.56
N LYS A 8 -6.40 -8.23 -4.28
CA LYS A 8 -7.86 -8.13 -4.35
C LYS A 8 -8.50 -8.54 -3.03
N GLU A 9 -7.98 -9.60 -2.39
CA GLU A 9 -8.45 -9.99 -1.06
C GLU A 9 -8.10 -8.92 -0.02
N PHE A 10 -6.88 -8.36 -0.06
CA PHE A 10 -6.49 -7.27 0.81
C PHE A 10 -7.40 -6.04 0.64
N GLN A 11 -7.71 -5.65 -0.60
CA GLN A 11 -8.63 -4.54 -0.87
C GLN A 11 -10.04 -4.81 -0.33
N LYS A 12 -10.55 -6.04 -0.44
CA LYS A 12 -11.83 -6.44 0.15
C LYS A 12 -11.79 -6.37 1.67
N GLU A 13 -10.72 -6.86 2.28
CA GLU A 13 -10.51 -6.81 3.73
C GLU A 13 -10.47 -5.37 4.23
N MET A 14 -9.69 -4.50 3.58
CA MET A 14 -9.61 -3.09 3.95
C MET A 14 -10.96 -2.38 3.80
N LYS A 15 -11.71 -2.64 2.72
CA LYS A 15 -13.08 -2.12 2.57
C LYS A 15 -14.00 -2.56 3.70
N SER A 16 -13.91 -3.82 4.15
CA SER A 16 -14.73 -4.32 5.26
C SER A 16 -14.40 -3.69 6.62
N LYS A 17 -13.19 -3.14 6.78
CA LYS A 17 -12.72 -2.48 8.01
C LYS A 17 -13.04 -0.99 8.05
N LYS A 18 -13.57 -0.39 6.98
CA LYS A 18 -13.98 1.02 6.97
C LYS A 18 -15.13 1.24 7.95
N LYS A 19 -15.01 2.27 8.77
CA LYS A 19 -16.04 2.74 9.70
C LYS A 19 -16.89 3.86 9.09
N ARG A 20 -16.36 4.54 8.05
CA ARG A 20 -17.09 5.54 7.26
C ARG A 20 -17.30 5.02 5.83
N THR A 21 -18.55 5.00 5.38
CA THR A 21 -18.95 4.55 4.04
C THR A 21 -20.01 5.47 3.44
N GLY A 22 -20.18 5.42 2.12
CA GLY A 22 -21.17 6.22 1.40
C GLY A 22 -20.87 7.71 1.52
N ASN A 23 -21.88 8.53 1.84
CA ASN A 23 -21.75 9.99 1.88
C ASN A 23 -20.79 10.53 2.97
N LYS A 24 -20.30 9.65 3.86
CA LYS A 24 -19.34 10.00 4.92
C LYS A 24 -17.90 9.59 4.59
N GLU A 25 -17.69 8.89 3.48
CA GLU A 25 -16.38 8.42 3.03
C GLU A 25 -15.56 9.59 2.49
N THR A 26 -14.30 9.68 2.91
CA THR A 26 -13.38 10.75 2.54
C THR A 26 -12.24 10.29 1.64
N PHE A 27 -12.11 8.97 1.45
CA PHE A 27 -10.99 8.31 0.77
C PHE A 27 -9.65 8.59 1.45
N THR A 28 -9.67 8.80 2.77
CA THR A 28 -8.47 9.05 3.60
C THR A 28 -8.40 8.07 4.76
N PRO A 29 -7.26 8.00 5.49
CA PRO A 29 -7.14 7.15 6.67
C PRO A 29 -8.24 7.35 7.73
N ILE A 30 -8.87 8.53 7.76
CA ILE A 30 -9.99 8.87 8.65
C ILE A 30 -11.16 7.87 8.49
N ASP A 31 -11.34 7.28 7.31
CA ASP A 31 -12.44 6.34 7.05
C ASP A 31 -12.36 5.04 7.87
N PHE A 32 -11.21 4.75 8.47
CA PHE A 32 -10.98 3.58 9.32
C PHE A 32 -11.25 3.83 10.81
N PHE A 33 -11.59 5.07 11.18
CA PHE A 33 -11.75 5.48 12.57
C PHE A 33 -13.15 6.06 12.84
N THR A 34 -13.63 5.79 14.04
CA THR A 34 -14.81 6.42 14.63
C THR A 34 -14.52 7.88 14.94
N GLN A 35 -15.56 8.69 15.19
CA GLN A 35 -15.34 10.07 15.59
C GLN A 35 -14.64 10.15 16.95
N GLU A 36 -14.95 9.24 17.86
CA GLU A 36 -14.34 9.14 19.19
C GLU A 36 -12.83 8.88 19.11
N GLU A 37 -12.39 7.95 18.25
CA GLU A 37 -10.95 7.67 18.03
C GLU A 37 -10.23 8.89 17.42
N ILE A 38 -10.88 9.60 16.49
CA ILE A 38 -10.32 10.82 15.88
C ILE A 38 -10.17 11.92 16.92
N ASP A 39 -11.16 12.11 17.79
CA ASP A 39 -11.09 13.10 18.85
C ASP A 39 -9.98 12.77 19.85
N GLU A 40 -9.72 11.49 20.11
CA GLU A 40 -8.56 11.05 20.90
C GLU A 40 -7.23 11.34 20.21
N PHE A 41 -7.11 11.07 18.90
CA PHE A 41 -5.90 11.40 18.14
C PHE A 41 -5.64 12.90 18.15
N ASN A 42 -6.68 13.71 17.96
CA ASN A 42 -6.60 15.17 18.03
C ASN A 42 -6.13 15.65 19.41
N LYS A 43 -6.68 15.10 20.51
CA LYS A 43 -6.24 15.42 21.88
C LYS A 43 -4.77 15.06 22.13
N LYS A 44 -4.26 14.01 21.48
CA LYS A 44 -2.86 13.57 21.56
C LYS A 44 -1.93 14.31 20.58
N GLY A 45 -2.46 15.22 19.76
CA GLY A 45 -1.68 15.92 18.72
C GLY A 45 -1.21 15.01 17.57
N ILE A 46 -1.90 13.88 17.35
CA ILE A 46 -1.58 12.92 16.30
C ILE A 46 -2.24 13.38 15.00
N ASN A 47 -1.41 13.90 14.09
CA ASN A 47 -1.86 14.38 12.78
C ASN A 47 -1.66 13.36 11.64
N ASN A 48 -0.80 12.35 11.86
CA ASN A 48 -0.58 11.26 10.90
C ASN A 48 -1.26 9.98 11.38
N LEU A 49 -2.31 9.56 10.68
CA LEU A 49 -3.10 8.37 10.98
C LEU A 49 -2.60 7.10 10.26
N GLU A 50 -1.70 7.23 9.28
CA GLU A 50 -1.18 6.08 8.52
C GLU A 50 -0.63 4.93 9.39
N PRO A 51 0.11 5.20 10.49
CA PRO A 51 0.62 4.13 11.35
C PRO A 51 -0.49 3.30 12.02
N TYR A 52 -1.68 3.89 12.20
CA TYR A 52 -2.79 3.29 12.92
C TYR A 52 -3.79 2.55 12.01
N LEU A 53 -3.60 2.63 10.69
CA LEU A 53 -4.41 1.87 9.74
C LEU A 53 -4.34 0.37 10.05
N PRO A 54 -5.40 -0.41 9.88
CA PRO A 54 -5.42 -1.84 10.22
C PRO A 54 -4.77 -2.72 9.14
N ILE A 55 -3.63 -2.27 8.60
CA ILE A 55 -2.84 -2.98 7.58
C ILE A 55 -1.85 -3.92 8.30
N PRO A 56 -1.83 -5.22 7.98
CA PRO A 56 -0.84 -6.12 8.54
C PRO A 56 0.61 -5.67 8.27
N ASP A 57 1.50 -5.83 9.24
CA ASP A 57 2.86 -5.31 9.15
C ASP A 57 3.67 -5.86 7.97
N TYR A 58 3.45 -7.13 7.62
CA TYR A 58 4.13 -7.76 6.48
C TYR A 58 3.74 -7.09 5.15
N ILE A 59 2.50 -6.61 5.01
CA ILE A 59 2.02 -5.85 3.85
C ILE A 59 2.70 -4.49 3.82
N ARG A 60 2.73 -3.76 4.95
CA ARG A 60 3.42 -2.46 5.01
C ARG A 60 4.90 -2.56 4.69
N LYS A 61 5.57 -3.59 5.18
CA LYS A 61 6.99 -3.86 4.89
C LYS A 61 7.20 -4.10 3.40
N HIS A 62 6.32 -4.89 2.78
CA HIS A 62 6.38 -5.15 1.35
C HIS A 62 6.12 -3.89 0.53
N ASP A 63 5.07 -3.12 0.84
CA ASP A 63 4.73 -1.92 0.07
C ASP A 63 5.88 -0.90 0.12
N LYS A 64 6.49 -0.71 1.30
CA LYS A 64 7.70 0.11 1.44
C LYS A 64 8.87 -0.41 0.59
N PHE A 65 9.05 -1.73 0.55
CA PHE A 65 10.09 -2.37 -0.26
C PHE A 65 9.85 -2.14 -1.76
N VAL A 66 8.65 -2.42 -2.26
CA VAL A 66 8.30 -2.23 -3.68
C VAL A 66 8.49 -0.79 -4.11
N CYS A 67 7.96 0.18 -3.35
CA CYS A 67 8.12 1.60 -3.68
C CYS A 67 9.60 2.01 -3.74
N LYS A 68 10.41 1.52 -2.79
CA LYS A 68 11.86 1.77 -2.78
C LYS A 68 12.53 1.17 -4.02
N VAL A 69 12.25 -0.11 -4.32
CA VAL A 69 12.84 -0.85 -5.44
C VAL A 69 12.45 -0.23 -6.77
N HIS A 70 11.19 0.16 -6.93
CA HIS A 70 10.70 0.80 -8.16
C HIS A 70 11.41 2.13 -8.43
N ARG A 71 11.54 2.99 -7.42
CA ARG A 71 12.31 4.23 -7.54
C ARG A 71 13.77 3.98 -7.92
N GLU A 72 14.44 3.06 -7.22
CA GLU A 72 15.85 2.71 -7.51
C GLU A 72 16.03 2.15 -8.93
N LEU A 73 15.07 1.35 -9.41
CA LEU A 73 15.10 0.80 -10.76
C LEU A 73 14.79 1.84 -11.84
N LEU A 74 13.88 2.78 -11.60
CA LEU A 74 13.62 3.90 -12.51
C LEU A 74 14.83 4.83 -12.62
N GLU A 75 15.56 5.05 -11.53
CA GLU A 75 16.83 5.80 -11.55
C GLU A 75 17.89 5.07 -12.40
N LYS A 76 17.96 3.74 -12.30
CA LYS A 76 18.93 2.91 -13.02
C LYS A 76 18.56 2.64 -14.47
N TYR A 77 17.26 2.52 -14.76
CA TYR A 77 16.70 2.17 -16.07
C TYR A 77 15.60 3.17 -16.45
N PRO A 78 15.95 4.45 -16.71
CA PRO A 78 14.98 5.53 -16.87
C PRO A 78 14.11 5.41 -18.13
N ASN A 79 14.45 4.53 -19.07
CA ASN A 79 13.68 4.32 -20.31
C ASN A 79 12.99 2.95 -20.35
N ASP A 80 12.96 2.21 -19.22
CA ASP A 80 12.30 0.90 -19.16
C ASP A 80 10.77 1.06 -19.17
N GLU A 81 10.17 0.76 -20.32
CA GLU A 81 8.72 0.86 -20.52
C GLU A 81 7.91 0.02 -19.53
N PHE A 82 8.45 -1.13 -19.08
CA PHE A 82 7.78 -1.96 -18.10
C PHE A 82 7.73 -1.26 -16.73
N LEU A 83 8.85 -0.70 -16.26
CA LEU A 83 8.87 0.05 -14.99
C LEU A 83 7.91 1.23 -14.99
N HIS A 84 7.88 2.00 -16.08
CA HIS A 84 6.94 3.11 -16.26
C HIS A 84 5.49 2.63 -16.34
N SER A 85 5.25 1.45 -16.92
CA SER A 85 3.90 0.91 -16.98
C SER A 85 3.33 0.57 -15.60
N LEU A 86 4.17 0.31 -14.59
CA LEU A 86 3.70 -0.04 -13.25
C LEU A 86 3.04 1.12 -12.49
N ASP A 87 3.32 2.37 -12.88
CA ASP A 87 2.66 3.56 -12.31
C ASP A 87 1.22 3.77 -12.81
N LYS A 88 0.80 2.99 -13.81
CA LYS A 88 -0.55 3.08 -14.35
C LYS A 88 -1.56 2.32 -13.48
N GLU A 89 -2.77 2.85 -13.39
CA GLU A 89 -3.85 2.30 -12.57
C GLU A 89 -4.15 0.83 -12.93
N GLU A 90 -4.14 0.48 -14.22
CA GLU A 90 -4.36 -0.89 -14.68
C GLU A 90 -3.31 -1.90 -14.19
N ASN A 91 -2.12 -1.42 -13.80
CA ASN A 91 -1.00 -2.26 -13.37
C ASN A 91 -0.74 -2.17 -11.87
N ILE A 92 -1.61 -1.52 -11.09
CA ILE A 92 -1.40 -1.37 -9.64
C ILE A 92 -1.36 -2.73 -8.94
N GLU A 93 -2.13 -3.70 -9.42
CA GLU A 93 -2.07 -5.08 -8.92
C GLU A 93 -0.69 -5.68 -9.17
N ILE A 94 -0.10 -5.44 -10.35
CA ILE A 94 1.24 -5.90 -10.71
C ILE A 94 2.29 -5.20 -9.84
N PHE A 95 2.18 -3.89 -9.65
CA PHE A 95 3.09 -3.11 -8.81
C PHE A 95 3.17 -3.71 -7.40
N PHE A 96 2.02 -3.98 -6.78
CA PHE A 96 1.93 -4.60 -5.46
C PHE A 96 2.04 -6.15 -5.47
N THR A 97 2.26 -6.79 -6.63
CA THR A 97 2.65 -8.20 -6.69
C THR A 97 4.14 -8.41 -6.41
N TYR A 98 4.50 -9.67 -6.17
CA TYR A 98 5.72 -10.06 -5.46
C TYR A 98 6.86 -10.56 -6.33
N THR A 99 6.84 -10.29 -7.63
CA THR A 99 7.82 -10.91 -8.53
C THR A 99 8.29 -10.02 -9.67
N TRP A 100 7.72 -8.83 -9.88
CA TRP A 100 8.15 -8.01 -11.01
C TRP A 100 9.61 -7.56 -10.86
N TYR A 101 10.04 -7.28 -9.63
CA TYR A 101 11.42 -6.90 -9.30
C TYR A 101 12.42 -8.05 -9.46
N GLU A 102 11.98 -9.31 -9.50
CA GLU A 102 12.86 -10.47 -9.73
C GLU A 102 13.44 -10.45 -11.15
N LYS A 103 12.75 -9.83 -12.12
CA LYS A 103 13.28 -9.59 -13.48
C LYS A 103 14.58 -8.77 -13.46
N TYR A 104 14.79 -7.99 -12.41
CA TYR A 104 15.96 -7.14 -12.20
C TYR A 104 16.97 -7.76 -11.21
N GLY A 105 16.79 -9.04 -10.85
CA GLY A 105 17.68 -9.77 -9.94
C GLY A 105 17.47 -9.43 -8.45
N ILE A 106 16.40 -8.72 -8.10
CA ILE A 106 16.09 -8.31 -6.73
C ILE A 106 15.21 -9.38 -6.08
N LYS A 107 15.46 -9.68 -4.80
CA LYS A 107 14.65 -10.61 -4.00
C LYS A 107 14.11 -9.90 -2.77
N TYR A 108 12.87 -10.21 -2.40
CA TYR A 108 12.27 -9.73 -1.17
C TYR A 108 12.58 -10.71 -0.03
N ASP A 109 13.48 -10.31 0.87
CA ASP A 109 13.78 -11.06 2.09
C ASP A 109 12.85 -10.60 3.22
N ASN A 110 11.93 -11.47 3.61
CA ASN A 110 10.87 -11.24 4.59
C ASN A 110 11.36 -11.17 6.06
N LYS A 111 12.64 -10.86 6.30
CA LYS A 111 13.23 -10.86 7.66
C LYS A 111 12.65 -9.76 8.55
#